data_AF-A0A9D4RZJ9-F1
#
_entry.id   AF-A0A9D4RZJ9-F1
#
_cell.length_a   1.000
_cell.length_b   1.000
_cell.length_c   1.000
_cell.angle_alpha   90.00
_cell.angle_beta   90.00
_cell.angle_gamma   90.00
#
_symmetry.space_group_name_H-M   'P 1'
#
loop_
_entity.id
_entity.type
_entity.pdbx_description
1 polymer ?
#
loop_
_entity_poly.entity_id
_entity_poly.type
_entity_poly.pdbx_seq_one_letter_code
_entity_poly.pdbx_strand_id
1 'polypeptide(L)'
;MLSNDTAEGKRATSSGVVISASSDLGSTLSPHIQKRGRPKGSELTVVDLPKKRLKLVPFCQLETSVKDKKMFKWFVDDAVAERCITSEGKLITEEEFECCPERIDMAAAETCIDCLEKYFEPIAWVALLHVLDSVK
;
A
#
# COMPACT_ATOMS: atom_id res chain seq x y z
N MET A 1 27.65 -5.89 50.17
CA MET A 1 28.23 -7.24 49.97
C MET A 1 27.47 -7.83 48.78
N LEU A 2 27.99 -7.72 47.55
CA LEU A 2 28.95 -8.65 46.91
C LEU A 2 28.38 -10.09 46.90
N SER A 3 28.26 -10.87 45.83
CA SER A 3 28.45 -10.76 44.38
C SER A 3 28.00 -12.13 43.79
N ASN A 4 28.01 -12.23 42.45
CA ASN A 4 28.23 -13.41 41.60
C ASN A 4 26.94 -13.99 40.98
N ASP A 5 26.69 -13.87 39.67
CA ASP A 5 27.43 -14.27 38.43
C ASP A 5 27.37 -15.77 38.06
N THR A 6 26.70 -16.01 36.92
CA THR A 6 27.16 -16.71 35.70
C THR A 6 27.57 -18.20 35.73
N ALA A 7 26.95 -19.01 34.85
CA ALA A 7 27.59 -19.98 33.93
C ALA A 7 26.52 -20.65 33.03
N GLU A 8 26.48 -20.42 31.71
CA GLU A 8 27.20 -21.12 30.64
C GLU A 8 26.93 -22.63 30.52
N GLY A 9 26.50 -23.07 29.32
CA GLY A 9 26.32 -24.48 28.98
C GLY A 9 27.60 -25.18 28.51
N LYS A 10 27.52 -26.49 28.26
CA LYS A 10 28.29 -27.25 27.24
C LYS A 10 27.93 -28.75 27.23
N ARG A 11 27.62 -29.21 26.01
CA ARG A 11 28.03 -30.44 25.28
C ARG A 11 28.37 -31.75 26.02
N ALA A 12 27.69 -32.80 25.52
CA ALA A 12 28.18 -34.05 24.92
C ALA A 12 29.09 -35.01 25.70
N THR A 13 28.75 -36.31 25.65
CA THR A 13 29.55 -37.47 25.16
C THR A 13 28.93 -38.78 25.69
N SER A 14 28.39 -39.63 24.81
CA SER A 14 28.98 -40.88 24.29
C SER A 14 29.35 -41.92 25.35
N SER A 15 28.62 -43.03 25.38
CA SER A 15 29.16 -44.36 25.67
C SER A 15 28.26 -45.40 25.01
N GLY A 16 28.83 -46.11 24.03
CA GLY A 16 28.15 -47.17 23.30
C GLY A 16 28.19 -48.50 24.04
N VAL A 17 27.25 -49.39 23.67
CA VAL A 17 27.43 -50.83 23.70
C VAL A 17 26.76 -51.39 22.44
N VAL A 18 27.55 -52.11 21.66
CA VAL A 18 27.17 -52.91 20.48
C VAL A 18 26.85 -54.33 20.95
N ILE A 19 25.70 -54.89 20.53
CA ILE A 19 25.48 -56.35 20.51
C ILE A 19 24.74 -56.73 19.23
N SER A 20 25.16 -57.87 18.70
CA SER A 20 25.18 -58.34 17.32
C SER A 20 23.86 -58.82 16.70
N ALA A 21 23.89 -58.76 15.37
CA ALA A 21 23.20 -59.54 14.33
C ALA A 21 22.30 -60.73 14.74
N SER A 22 21.11 -60.79 14.14
CA SER A 22 20.74 -61.85 13.19
C SER A 22 19.40 -61.59 12.51
N SER A 23 19.37 -61.96 11.24
CA SER A 23 18.28 -61.92 10.28
C SER A 23 17.05 -62.71 10.75
N ASP A 24 15.83 -62.20 10.57
CA ASP A 24 14.91 -62.68 9.51
C ASP A 24 13.50 -62.06 9.66
N LEU A 25 12.98 -61.62 8.51
CA LEU A 25 11.59 -61.63 8.05
C LEU A 25 10.45 -61.19 9.00
N GLY A 26 9.75 -60.12 8.62
CA GLY A 26 8.32 -60.03 8.95
C GLY A 26 7.68 -58.64 8.92
N SER A 27 7.13 -58.27 7.77
CA SER A 27 6.08 -57.24 7.59
C SER A 27 6.36 -55.82 8.06
N THR A 28 7.04 -55.06 7.21
CA THR A 28 6.84 -53.60 7.13
C THR A 28 5.39 -53.33 6.73
N LEU A 29 4.49 -53.16 7.70
CA LEU A 29 3.16 -52.63 7.43
C LEU A 29 3.34 -51.20 6.95
N SER A 30 3.35 -51.01 5.63
CA SER A 30 3.29 -49.68 5.04
C SER A 30 2.00 -49.03 5.54
N PRO A 31 2.04 -47.83 6.14
CA PRO A 31 0.84 -47.16 6.60
C PRO A 31 -0.09 -46.99 5.40
N HIS A 32 -1.25 -47.64 5.45
CA HIS A 32 -2.24 -47.53 4.40
C HIS A 32 -2.80 -46.11 4.45
N ILE A 33 -2.23 -45.21 3.64
CA ILE A 33 -2.74 -43.87 3.45
C ILE A 33 -4.10 -44.03 2.76
N GLN A 34 -5.18 -43.89 3.53
CA GLN A 34 -6.51 -43.83 2.96
C GLN A 34 -6.52 -42.68 1.96
N LYS A 35 -6.89 -42.98 0.70
CA LYS A 35 -7.06 -41.96 -0.33
C LYS A 35 -8.05 -40.93 0.23
N ARG A 36 -7.59 -39.72 0.53
CA ARG A 36 -8.46 -38.64 0.98
C ARG A 36 -9.55 -38.47 -0.07
N GLY A 37 -10.79 -38.78 0.30
CA GLY A 37 -11.92 -38.49 -0.57
C GLY A 37 -11.95 -37.00 -0.88
N ARG A 38 -12.51 -36.65 -2.05
CA ARG A 38 -12.89 -35.26 -2.33
C ARG A 38 -13.71 -34.75 -1.13
N PRO A 39 -13.36 -33.61 -0.50
CA PRO A 39 -14.12 -33.09 0.63
C PRO A 39 -15.59 -32.98 0.22
N LYS A 40 -16.46 -33.63 0.98
CA LYS A 40 -17.91 -33.58 0.77
C LYS A 40 -18.44 -32.34 1.47
N GLY A 41 -18.87 -31.36 0.68
CA GLY A 41 -19.58 -30.19 1.20
C GLY A 41 -19.25 -28.94 0.43
N SER A 42 -20.21 -28.02 0.38
CA SER A 42 -20.19 -26.68 -0.21
C SER A 42 -19.10 -25.74 0.32
N GLU A 43 -18.16 -26.23 1.10
CA GLU A 43 -16.97 -25.51 1.55
C GLU A 43 -15.89 -25.62 0.47
N LEU A 44 -16.15 -24.97 -0.66
CA LEU A 44 -15.07 -24.50 -1.52
C LEU A 44 -14.19 -23.62 -0.64
N THR A 45 -12.97 -24.06 -0.35
CA THR A 45 -11.88 -23.15 0.03
C THR A 45 -11.61 -22.27 -1.18
N VAL A 46 -12.44 -21.24 -1.36
CA VAL A 46 -12.16 -20.11 -2.23
C VAL A 46 -11.11 -19.29 -1.51
N VAL A 47 -9.87 -19.73 -1.63
CA VAL A 47 -8.73 -18.85 -1.37
C VAL A 47 -8.74 -17.85 -2.53
N ASP A 48 -9.01 -16.59 -2.19
CA ASP A 48 -8.97 -15.39 -3.04
C ASP A 48 -10.11 -15.17 -4.06
N LEU A 49 -11.33 -14.97 -3.57
CA LEU A 49 -12.29 -14.14 -4.34
C LEU A 49 -12.05 -12.66 -4.00
N PRO A 50 -11.73 -11.78 -4.97
CA PRO A 50 -11.53 -10.36 -4.69
C PRO A 50 -12.81 -9.76 -4.12
N LYS A 51 -12.72 -9.31 -2.86
CA LYS A 51 -13.84 -8.69 -2.14
C LYS A 51 -14.15 -7.33 -2.76
N LYS A 52 -15.33 -7.26 -3.41
CA LYS A 52 -16.01 -6.04 -3.91
C LYS A 52 -15.19 -5.22 -4.91
N ARG A 53 -15.66 -5.16 -6.16
CA ARG A 53 -15.17 -4.19 -7.15
C ARG A 53 -15.46 -2.79 -6.60
N LEU A 54 -14.42 -2.01 -6.30
CA LEU A 54 -14.56 -0.59 -6.00
C LEU A 54 -15.23 0.04 -7.23
N LYS A 55 -16.41 0.64 -7.04
CA LYS A 55 -17.08 1.37 -8.12
C LYS A 55 -16.23 2.60 -8.42
N LEU A 56 -15.64 2.65 -9.62
CA LEU A 56 -14.98 3.84 -10.12
C LEU A 56 -16.05 4.91 -10.33
N VAL A 57 -15.92 6.02 -9.62
CA VAL A 57 -16.78 7.18 -9.77
C VAL A 57 -16.08 8.16 -10.72
N PRO A 58 -16.74 8.61 -11.80
CA PRO A 58 -16.18 9.61 -12.70
C PRO A 58 -15.75 10.88 -11.94
N PHE A 59 -14.67 11.52 -12.38
CA PHE A 59 -14.12 12.70 -11.71
C PHE A 59 -15.17 13.80 -11.53
N CYS A 60 -16.00 14.06 -12.53
CA CYS A 60 -17.08 15.04 -12.50
C CYS A 60 -18.16 14.77 -11.44
N GLN A 61 -18.31 13.51 -10.97
CA GLN A 61 -19.28 13.12 -9.94
C GLN A 61 -18.69 13.14 -8.52
N LEU A 62 -17.40 13.45 -8.37
CA LEU A 62 -16.78 13.61 -7.06
C LEU A 62 -17.24 14.91 -6.38
N GLU A 63 -17.24 14.91 -5.05
CA GLU A 63 -17.46 16.10 -4.23
C GLU A 63 -16.37 17.14 -4.50
N THR A 64 -16.72 18.43 -4.43
CA THR A 64 -15.81 19.54 -4.75
C THR A 64 -14.53 19.49 -3.91
N SER A 65 -14.63 19.23 -2.60
CA SER A 65 -13.47 19.09 -1.71
C SER A 65 -12.50 17.99 -2.16
N VAL A 66 -13.01 16.88 -2.67
CA VAL A 66 -12.22 15.74 -3.15
C VAL A 66 -11.60 16.04 -4.51
N LYS A 67 -12.33 16.75 -5.39
CA LYS A 67 -11.81 17.23 -6.67
C LYS A 67 -10.65 18.19 -6.45
N ASP A 68 -10.87 19.21 -5.62
CA ASP A 68 -9.89 20.24 -5.29
C ASP A 68 -8.62 19.56 -4.74
N LYS A 69 -8.77 18.62 -3.78
CA LYS A 69 -7.63 17.83 -3.26
C LYS A 69 -6.88 17.08 -4.35
N LYS A 70 -7.59 16.44 -5.28
CA LYS A 70 -6.95 15.69 -6.37
C LYS A 70 -6.21 16.62 -7.32
N MET A 71 -6.75 17.78 -7.65
CA MET A 71 -6.10 18.71 -8.56
C MET A 71 -4.90 19.38 -7.92
N PHE A 72 -4.96 19.73 -6.63
CA PHE A 72 -3.81 20.31 -5.94
C PHE A 72 -2.57 19.40 -6.00
N LYS A 73 -2.78 18.09 -5.89
CA LYS A 73 -1.71 17.10 -6.04
C LYS A 73 -1.02 17.13 -7.40
N TRP A 74 -1.49 17.87 -8.40
CA TRP A 74 -0.79 18.04 -9.67
C TRP A 74 0.23 19.18 -9.64
N PHE A 75 0.03 20.14 -8.76
CA PHE A 75 0.71 21.44 -8.77
C PHE A 75 1.49 21.75 -7.50
N VAL A 76 1.14 21.10 -6.39
CA VAL A 76 1.75 21.33 -5.09
C VAL A 76 1.92 20.03 -4.34
N ASP A 77 2.80 20.09 -3.35
CA ASP A 77 3.05 19.01 -2.42
C ASP A 77 1.80 18.63 -1.62
N ASP A 78 1.73 17.36 -1.20
CA ASP A 78 0.60 16.82 -0.45
C ASP A 78 0.32 17.61 0.84
N ALA A 79 1.38 18.07 1.52
CA ALA A 79 1.26 18.89 2.73
C ALA A 79 0.69 20.28 2.44
N VAL A 80 1.05 20.89 1.32
CA VAL A 80 0.54 22.20 0.89
C VAL A 80 -0.93 22.08 0.52
N ALA A 81 -1.26 21.07 -0.28
CA ALA A 81 -2.63 20.76 -0.69
C ALA A 81 -3.57 20.58 0.52
N GLU A 82 -3.13 19.88 1.55
CA GLU A 82 -3.94 19.68 2.75
C GLU A 82 -4.20 20.99 3.50
N ARG A 83 -3.17 21.82 3.73
CA ARG A 83 -3.31 23.12 4.42
C ARG A 83 -4.32 24.05 3.75
N CYS A 84 -4.31 24.11 2.41
CA CYS A 84 -5.22 24.97 1.66
C CYS A 84 -6.69 24.53 1.77
N ILE A 85 -6.93 23.23 1.98
CA ILE A 85 -8.28 22.66 2.09
C ILE A 85 -8.77 22.73 3.54
N THR A 86 -7.91 22.46 4.52
CA THR A 86 -8.30 22.47 5.94
C THR A 86 -8.21 23.86 6.54
N SER A 87 -9.27 24.66 6.37
CA SER A 87 -9.69 25.82 7.18
C SER A 87 -8.70 26.96 7.48
N GLU A 88 -7.41 26.83 7.19
CA GLU A 88 -6.39 27.85 7.43
C GLU A 88 -6.46 28.98 6.40
N GLY A 89 -7.15 28.76 5.28
CA GLY A 89 -7.44 29.79 4.28
C GLY A 89 -6.18 30.40 3.65
N LYS A 90 -5.02 29.74 3.81
CA LYS A 90 -3.76 30.22 3.27
C LYS A 90 -3.74 29.99 1.75
N LEU A 91 -3.50 31.08 1.03
CA LEU A 91 -3.31 31.03 -0.42
C LEU A 91 -1.95 30.39 -0.76
N ILE A 92 -1.93 29.64 -1.84
CA ILE A 92 -0.72 29.04 -2.41
C ILE A 92 0.10 30.15 -3.06
N THR A 93 1.36 30.26 -2.64
CA THR A 93 2.34 31.18 -3.22
C THR A 93 3.11 30.50 -4.36
N GLU A 94 3.80 31.29 -5.19
CA GLU A 94 4.60 30.77 -6.31
C GLU A 94 5.71 29.81 -5.85
N GLU A 95 6.26 30.02 -4.65
CA GLU A 95 7.34 29.22 -4.07
C GLU A 95 6.88 27.82 -3.64
N GLU A 96 5.60 27.67 -3.31
CA GLU A 96 4.99 26.39 -2.91
C GLU A 96 4.56 25.56 -4.14
N PHE A 97 4.75 26.09 -5.35
CA PHE A 97 4.40 25.46 -6.61
C PHE A 97 5.46 24.45 -7.04
N GLU A 98 5.08 23.18 -7.06
CA GLU A 98 5.91 22.09 -7.57
C GLU A 98 5.33 21.63 -8.92
N CYS A 99 5.84 22.21 -10.00
CA CYS A 99 5.37 21.92 -11.35
C CYS A 99 5.72 20.48 -11.75
N CYS A 100 4.73 19.60 -11.79
CA CYS A 100 4.87 18.23 -12.27
C CYS A 100 3.92 17.97 -13.45
N PRO A 101 4.29 18.36 -14.69
CA PRO A 101 3.45 18.21 -15.88
C PRO A 101 2.88 16.80 -16.08
N GLU A 102 3.68 15.78 -15.78
CA GLU A 102 3.33 14.36 -15.93
C GLU A 102 2.15 13.92 -15.05
N ARG A 103 1.84 14.68 -13.98
CA ARG A 103 0.74 14.38 -13.05
C ARG A 103 -0.57 15.03 -13.49
N ILE A 104 -0.52 15.98 -14.42
CA ILE A 104 -1.68 16.78 -14.84
C ILE A 104 -2.56 15.96 -15.77
N ASP A 105 -3.80 15.71 -15.35
CA ASP A 105 -4.84 15.22 -16.24
C ASP A 105 -5.45 16.40 -17.00
N MET A 106 -5.02 16.62 -18.25
CA MET A 106 -5.44 17.75 -19.07
C MET A 106 -6.96 17.78 -19.31
N ALA A 107 -7.60 16.62 -19.45
CA ALA A 107 -9.05 16.56 -19.66
C ALA A 107 -9.82 17.05 -18.41
N ALA A 108 -9.30 16.73 -17.22
CA ALA A 108 -9.87 17.21 -15.97
C ALA A 108 -9.54 18.69 -15.72
N ALA A 109 -8.33 19.14 -16.07
CA ALA A 109 -7.92 20.55 -15.95
C ALA A 109 -8.80 21.47 -16.80
N GLU A 110 -9.03 21.15 -18.08
CA GLU A 110 -9.87 21.97 -18.97
C GLU A 110 -11.30 22.19 -18.46
N THR A 111 -11.83 21.23 -17.70
CA THR A 111 -13.22 21.30 -17.22
C THR A 111 -13.39 21.99 -15.89
N CYS A 112 -12.36 22.04 -15.04
CA CYS A 112 -12.53 22.39 -13.64
C CYS A 112 -11.40 23.25 -13.04
N ILE A 113 -10.40 23.69 -13.80
CA ILE A 113 -9.26 24.42 -13.25
C ILE A 113 -9.66 25.72 -12.55
N ASP A 114 -10.65 26.46 -13.08
CA ASP A 114 -11.12 27.73 -12.53
C ASP A 114 -11.65 27.60 -11.09
N CYS A 115 -12.05 26.38 -10.67
CA CYS A 115 -12.48 26.12 -9.29
C CYS A 115 -11.34 26.32 -8.27
N LEU A 116 -10.10 26.25 -8.73
CA LEU A 116 -8.91 26.37 -7.89
C LEU A 116 -8.44 27.82 -7.70
N GLU A 117 -8.83 28.76 -8.58
CA GLU A 117 -8.35 30.15 -8.57
C GLU A 117 -8.40 30.79 -7.17
N LYS A 118 -9.48 30.54 -6.44
CA LYS A 118 -9.72 31.04 -5.07
C LYS A 118 -8.68 30.62 -4.02
N TYR A 119 -7.84 29.63 -4.33
CA TYR A 119 -6.81 29.10 -3.43
C TYR A 119 -5.40 29.55 -3.80
N PHE A 120 -5.22 30.27 -4.91
CA PHE A 120 -3.92 30.74 -5.36
C PHE A 120 -3.79 32.25 -5.14
N GLU A 121 -2.57 32.70 -4.85
CA GLU A 121 -2.26 34.11 -5.04
C GLU A 121 -2.26 34.45 -6.54
N PRO A 122 -2.54 35.72 -6.92
CA PRO A 122 -2.65 36.11 -8.32
C PRO A 122 -1.42 35.73 -9.17
N ILE A 123 -0.22 35.85 -8.60
CA ILE A 123 1.04 35.52 -9.29
C ILE A 123 1.15 34.00 -9.50
N ALA A 124 0.85 33.22 -8.45
CA ALA A 124 0.88 31.76 -8.51
C ALA A 124 -0.17 31.21 -9.49
N TRP A 125 -1.34 31.85 -9.58
CA TRP A 125 -2.37 31.50 -10.56
C TRP A 125 -1.89 31.71 -12.01
N VAL A 126 -1.24 32.84 -12.29
CA VAL A 126 -0.66 33.10 -13.61
C VAL A 126 0.43 32.09 -13.96
N ALA A 127 1.29 31.73 -13.00
CA ALA A 127 2.31 30.70 -13.19
C ALA A 127 1.68 29.34 -13.54
N LEU A 128 0.61 28.94 -12.85
CA LEU A 128 -0.14 27.72 -13.15
C LEU A 128 -0.72 27.74 -14.57
N LEU A 129 -1.33 28.85 -15.00
CA LEU A 129 -1.88 28.96 -16.35
C LEU A 129 -0.79 28.83 -17.42
N HIS A 130 0.38 29.42 -17.19
CA HIS A 130 1.52 29.29 -18.10
C HIS A 130 2.02 27.84 -18.20
N VAL A 131 2.04 27.12 -17.07
CA VAL A 131 2.36 25.69 -17.05
C VAL A 131 1.34 24.90 -17.87
N LEU A 132 0.04 25.13 -17.66
CA LEU A 132 -1.00 24.44 -18.43
C LEU A 132 -0.91 24.71 -19.92
N ASP A 133 -0.52 25.92 -20.33
CA ASP A 133 -0.32 26.25 -21.73
C ASP A 133 0.92 25.55 -22.31
N SER A 134 1.98 25.40 -21.52
CA SER A 134 3.21 24.71 -21.94
C SER A 134 3.06 23.18 -22.11
N VAL A 135 2.01 22.60 -21.52
CA VAL A 135 1.75 21.15 -21.54
C VAL A 135 0.81 20.75 -22.69
N LYS A 136 0.15 21.72 -23.35
CA LYS A 136 -0.67 21.50 -24.54
C LYS A 136 0.17 21.21 -25.79
#